data_AF-A0AAW2SD99-F1
#
_entry.id   AF-A0AAW2SD99-F1
#
_cell.length_a   1.000
_cell.length_b   1.000
_cell.length_c   1.000
_cell.angle_alpha   90.00
_cell.angle_beta   90.00
_cell.angle_gamma   90.00
#
_symmetry.space_group_name_H-M   'P 1'
#
loop_
_entity.id
_entity.type
_entity.pdbx_description
1 polymer ?
#
loop_
_entity_poly.entity_id
_entity_poly.type
_entity_poly.pdbx_seq_one_letter_code
_entity_poly.pdbx_strand_id
1 'polypeptide(L)'
;MEISGVERVAVVLVPYPFQGHITPMLQLGSILHSKGFSIHIAHTKFNSPNPSNFPHFTFLPLPDNLEGFDTSFHNQLNAISVVNANCEAPFQEHMMKMVAEEEVVGGR
;
A
#
# COMPACT_ATOMS: atom_id res chain seq x y z
N MET A 1 -0.71 -27.22 -9.87
CA MET A 1 0.19 -27.87 -8.89
C MET A 1 0.78 -26.73 -8.07
N GLU A 2 0.14 -26.40 -6.96
CA GLU A 2 0.63 -25.36 -6.05
C GLU A 2 1.86 -25.92 -5.35
N ILE A 3 2.99 -25.25 -5.53
CA ILE A 3 4.19 -25.56 -4.77
C ILE A 3 3.97 -24.92 -3.40
N SER A 4 3.36 -25.68 -2.50
CA SER A 4 3.31 -25.38 -1.08
C SER A 4 4.74 -25.39 -0.54
N GLY A 5 5.23 -24.24 -0.06
CA GLY A 5 6.42 -24.22 0.80
C GLY A 5 7.51 -23.18 0.51
N VAL A 6 7.25 -22.12 -0.28
CA VAL A 6 8.13 -20.93 -0.25
C VAL A 6 7.29 -19.75 0.20
N GLU A 7 7.63 -19.22 1.37
CA GLU A 7 7.09 -17.95 1.85
C GLU A 7 7.40 -16.87 0.81
N ARG A 8 6.35 -16.29 0.21
CA ARG A 8 6.52 -15.28 -0.82
C ARG A 8 6.96 -13.99 -0.14
N VAL A 9 8.10 -13.45 -0.56
CA VAL A 9 8.56 -12.13 -0.11
C VAL A 9 7.44 -11.10 -0.33
N ALA A 10 7.05 -10.44 0.76
CA ALA A 10 6.05 -9.38 0.73
C ALA A 10 6.68 -8.06 0.28
N VAL A 11 6.01 -7.36 -0.65
CA VAL A 11 6.37 -6.01 -1.07
C VAL A 11 5.22 -5.08 -0.74
N VAL A 12 5.52 -4.01 0.01
CA VAL A 12 4.59 -2.95 0.33
C VAL A 12 4.85 -1.76 -0.60
N LEU A 13 3.87 -1.44 -1.44
CA LEU A 13 3.90 -0.30 -2.34
C LEU A 13 3.11 0.85 -1.70
N VAL A 14 3.72 2.03 -1.61
CA VAL A 14 3.13 3.22 -0.98
C VAL A 14 2.97 4.33 -2.05
N PRO A 15 1.96 4.25 -2.94
CA PRO A 15 1.72 5.27 -3.94
C PRO A 15 1.36 6.62 -3.32
N TYR A 16 1.89 7.70 -3.90
CA TYR A 16 1.44 9.06 -3.60
C TYR A 16 0.01 9.27 -4.16
N PRO A 17 -0.91 9.93 -3.43
CA PRO A 17 -2.35 9.84 -3.71
C PRO A 17 -2.84 10.81 -4.81
N PHE A 18 -1.96 11.22 -5.72
CA PHE A 18 -2.29 12.10 -6.83
C PHE A 18 -2.12 11.40 -8.18
N GLN A 19 -2.79 11.96 -9.19
CA GLN A 19 -2.78 11.42 -10.56
C GLN A 19 -1.35 11.27 -11.09
N GLY A 20 -1.12 10.18 -11.83
CA GLY A 20 0.21 9.84 -12.36
C GLY A 20 1.09 8.99 -11.44
N HIS A 21 0.71 8.79 -10.17
CA HIS A 21 1.48 7.94 -9.23
C HIS A 21 0.80 6.60 -8.94
N ILE A 22 -0.53 6.59 -8.78
CA ILE A 22 -1.28 5.39 -8.38
C ILE A 22 -1.24 4.30 -9.46
N THR A 23 -1.63 4.63 -10.70
CA THR A 23 -1.70 3.64 -11.79
C THR A 23 -0.36 2.98 -12.08
N PRO A 24 0.77 3.70 -12.23
CA PRO A 24 2.07 3.07 -12.43
C PRO A 24 2.49 2.15 -11.27
N MET A 25 2.16 2.51 -10.03
CA MET A 25 2.45 1.67 -8.86
C MET A 25 1.61 0.38 -8.86
N LEU A 26 0.35 0.43 -9.28
CA LEU A 26 -0.48 -0.76 -9.44
C LEU A 26 0.04 -1.68 -10.57
N GLN A 27 0.47 -1.08 -11.69
CA GLN A 27 1.09 -1.83 -12.80
C GLN A 27 2.40 -2.49 -12.38
N LEU A 28 3.25 -1.77 -11.63
CA LEU A 28 4.45 -2.32 -11.03
C LEU A 28 4.11 -3.49 -10.10
N GLY A 29 3.08 -3.33 -9.25
CA GLY A 29 2.56 -4.41 -8.41
C GLY A 29 2.18 -5.65 -9.21
N SER A 30 1.52 -5.51 -10.37
CA SER A 30 1.12 -6.66 -11.19
C SER A 30 2.34 -7.39 -11.77
N ILE A 31 3.35 -6.63 -12.20
CA ILE A 31 4.62 -7.18 -12.67
C ILE A 31 5.32 -7.95 -11.55
N LEU A 32 5.41 -7.38 -10.36
CA LEU A 32 6.03 -8.04 -9.20
C LEU A 32 5.24 -9.29 -8.77
N HIS A 33 3.91 -9.22 -8.72
CA HIS A 33 3.07 -10.39 -8.43
C HIS A 33 3.31 -11.53 -9.43
N SER A 34 3.43 -11.22 -10.73
CA SER A 34 3.74 -12.23 -11.75
C SER A 34 5.10 -12.93 -11.56
N LYS A 35 6.01 -12.30 -10.80
CA LYS A 35 7.33 -12.83 -10.43
C LYS A 35 7.32 -13.59 -9.10
N GLY A 36 6.15 -13.73 -8.45
CA GLY A 36 5.99 -14.51 -7.23
C GLY A 36 6.04 -13.71 -5.93
N PHE A 37 6.05 -12.37 -5.98
CA PHE A 37 5.94 -11.54 -4.77
C PHE A 37 4.50 -11.44 -4.28
N SER A 38 4.32 -11.34 -2.96
CA SER A 38 3.04 -10.95 -2.36
C SER A 38 2.96 -9.42 -2.32
N ILE A 39 1.88 -8.83 -2.82
CA ILE A 39 1.78 -7.37 -3.01
C ILE A 39 0.77 -6.77 -2.07
N HIS A 40 1.23 -5.77 -1.31
CA HIS A 40 0.43 -4.95 -0.42
C HIS A 40 0.45 -3.51 -0.94
N ILE A 41 -0.72 -2.89 -1.08
CA ILE A 41 -0.86 -1.50 -1.51
C ILE A 41 -1.28 -0.68 -0.29
N ALA A 42 -0.35 0.09 0.26
CA ALA A 42 -0.64 1.06 1.30
C ALA A 42 -1.12 2.35 0.64
N HIS A 43 -2.42 2.60 0.68
CA HIS A 43 -3.02 3.72 -0.02
C HIS A 43 -3.79 4.60 0.93
N THR A 44 -3.87 5.87 0.57
CA THR A 44 -4.67 6.81 1.33
C THR A 44 -6.15 6.72 0.94
N LYS A 45 -7.04 7.36 1.70
CA LYS A 45 -8.48 7.42 1.37
C LYS A 45 -8.74 8.34 0.18
N PHE A 46 -8.01 9.44 0.09
CA PHE A 46 -8.04 10.34 -1.06
C PHE A 46 -7.54 9.63 -2.32
N ASN A 47 -8.34 9.67 -3.39
CA ASN A 47 -8.09 8.93 -4.64
C ASN A 47 -7.78 7.43 -4.44
N SER A 48 -8.45 6.79 -3.48
CA SER A 48 -8.28 5.35 -3.22
C SER A 48 -8.45 4.51 -4.49
N PRO A 49 -7.54 3.56 -4.77
CA PRO A 49 -7.74 2.58 -5.83
C PRO A 49 -8.96 1.69 -5.53
N ASN A 50 -9.54 1.10 -6.56
CA ASN A 50 -10.63 0.13 -6.43
C ASN A 50 -10.04 -1.30 -6.28
N PRO A 51 -10.17 -1.95 -5.11
CA PRO A 51 -9.61 -3.28 -4.87
C PRO A 51 -10.15 -4.36 -5.81
N SER A 52 -11.38 -4.22 -6.30
CA SER A 52 -12.01 -5.18 -7.22
C SER A 52 -11.26 -5.35 -8.54
N ASN A 53 -10.46 -4.35 -8.95
CA ASN A 53 -9.64 -4.41 -10.15
C ASN A 53 -8.35 -5.22 -9.95
N PHE A 54 -7.93 -5.45 -8.70
CA PHE A 54 -6.71 -6.14 -8.33
C PHE A 54 -6.96 -7.14 -7.19
N PRO A 55 -7.78 -8.19 -7.42
CA PRO A 55 -8.20 -9.12 -6.36
C PRO A 55 -7.06 -9.98 -5.78
N HIS A 56 -5.86 -9.91 -6.38
CA HIS A 56 -4.66 -10.62 -5.96
C HIS A 56 -3.71 -9.76 -5.11
N PHE A 57 -4.07 -8.50 -4.85
CA PHE A 57 -3.34 -7.63 -3.93
C PHE A 57 -4.07 -7.51 -2.60
N THR A 58 -3.32 -7.26 -1.54
CA THR A 58 -3.84 -6.81 -0.24
C THR A 58 -3.83 -5.29 -0.20
N PHE A 59 -4.91 -4.67 0.26
CA PHE A 59 -5.02 -3.21 0.36
C PHE A 59 -4.98 -2.78 1.83
N LEU A 60 -4.09 -1.84 2.14
CA LEU A 60 -3.86 -1.30 3.48
C LEU A 60 -4.32 0.18 3.48
N PRO A 61 -5.57 0.46 3.87
CA PRO A 61 -6.08 1.83 3.88
C PRO A 61 -5.42 2.64 4.99
N LEU A 62 -5.00 3.86 4.65
CA LEU A 62 -4.38 4.82 5.56
C LEU A 62 -5.29 6.06 5.70
N PRO A 63 -5.59 6.51 6.94
CA PRO A 63 -6.37 7.71 7.17
C PRO A 63 -5.49 8.95 6.93
N ASP A 64 -5.63 9.59 5.76
CA ASP A 64 -4.84 10.75 5.35
C ASP A 64 -5.41 12.10 5.79
N ASN A 65 -6.69 12.12 6.20
CA ASN A 65 -7.45 13.33 6.52
C ASN A 65 -7.40 14.40 5.41
N LEU A 66 -7.35 13.96 4.14
CA LEU A 66 -7.36 14.85 2.97
C LEU A 66 -8.78 15.11 2.42
N GLU A 67 -9.82 14.81 3.20
CA GLU A 67 -11.21 15.11 2.82
C GLU A 67 -11.38 16.63 2.65
N GLY A 68 -11.81 17.07 1.46
CA GLY A 68 -11.97 18.48 1.12
C GLY A 68 -10.65 19.24 0.87
N PHE A 69 -9.53 18.53 0.71
CA PHE A 69 -8.23 19.15 0.47
C PHE A 69 -8.17 19.91 -0.87
N ASP A 70 -7.58 21.11 -0.87
CA ASP A 70 -7.37 21.89 -2.10
C ASP A 70 -6.29 21.26 -2.97
N THR A 71 -6.65 20.91 -4.20
CA THR A 71 -5.78 20.21 -5.16
C THR A 71 -4.88 21.13 -5.97
N SER A 72 -4.83 22.43 -5.65
CA SER A 72 -3.91 23.38 -6.28
C SER A 72 -2.44 22.94 -6.14
N PHE A 73 -1.61 23.25 -7.13
CA PHE A 73 -0.20 22.83 -7.18
C PHE A 73 0.60 23.28 -5.95
N HIS A 74 0.30 24.47 -5.42
CA HIS A 74 0.92 24.99 -4.20
C HIS A 74 0.59 24.14 -2.96
N ASN A 75 -0.60 23.53 -2.93
CA ASN A 75 -1.06 22.67 -1.85
C ASN A 75 -0.62 21.20 -1.99
N GLN A 76 -0.10 20.76 -3.14
CA GLN A 76 0.45 19.39 -3.28
C GLN A 76 1.62 19.13 -2.33
N LEU A 77 2.53 20.11 -2.16
CA LEU A 77 3.64 19.98 -1.19
C LEU A 77 3.12 19.88 0.25
N ASN A 78 2.08 20.64 0.59
CA ASN A 78 1.45 20.55 1.91
C ASN A 78 0.76 19.20 2.12
N ALA A 79 0.20 18.60 1.07
CA ALA A 79 -0.40 17.28 1.12
C ALA A 79 0.59 16.20 1.55
N ILE A 80 1.87 16.30 1.17
CA ILE A 80 2.91 15.35 1.62
C ILE A 80 3.04 15.41 3.14
N SER A 81 3.16 16.61 3.71
CA SER A 81 3.30 16.80 5.16
C SER A 81 2.07 16.30 5.91
N VAL A 82 0.87 16.59 5.41
CA VAL A 82 -0.40 16.13 6.00
C VAL A 82 -0.50 14.61 5.95
N VAL A 83 -0.24 13.99 4.79
CA VAL A 83 -0.26 12.53 4.64
C VAL A 83 0.74 11.89 5.58
N ASN A 84 1.99 12.36 5.62
CA ASN A 84 3.00 11.80 6.51
C ASN A 84 2.58 11.89 7.98
N ALA A 85 2.08 13.05 8.43
CA ALA A 85 1.67 13.24 9.82
C ALA A 85 0.49 12.34 10.23
N ASN A 86 -0.48 12.11 9.33
CA ASN A 86 -1.68 11.33 9.65
C ASN A 86 -1.52 9.83 9.39
N CYS A 87 -0.69 9.45 8.42
CA CYS A 87 -0.52 8.07 7.98
C CYS A 87 0.65 7.35 8.64
N GLU A 88 1.61 8.04 9.27
CA GLU A 88 2.79 7.41 9.89
C GLU A 88 2.43 6.33 10.90
N ALA A 89 1.67 6.67 11.94
CA ALA A 89 1.31 5.71 12.99
C ALA A 89 0.44 4.55 12.46
N PRO A 90 -0.62 4.78 11.66
CA PRO A 90 -1.37 3.69 11.02
C PRO A 90 -0.52 2.81 10.11
N PHE A 91 0.42 3.39 9.37
CA PHE A 91 1.32 2.64 8.50
C PHE A 91 2.27 1.76 9.32
N GLN A 92 2.85 2.30 10.39
CA GLN A 92 3.68 1.53 11.33
C GLN A 92 2.90 0.37 11.95
N GLU A 93 1.63 0.58 12.33
CA GLU A 93 0.78 -0.49 12.86
C GLU A 93 0.57 -1.61 11.84
N HIS A 94 0.28 -1.29 10.58
CA HIS A 94 0.18 -2.29 9.51
C HIS A 94 1.49 -3.06 9.34
N MET A 95 2.63 -2.37 9.33
CA MET A 95 3.94 -3.01 9.20
C MET A 95 4.23 -3.96 10.37
N MET A 96 3.93 -3.55 11.61
CA MET A 96 4.12 -4.40 12.78
C MET A 96 3.25 -5.66 12.72
N LYS A 97 2.00 -5.54 12.27
CA LYS A 97 1.11 -6.70 12.08
C LYS A 97 1.67 -7.67 11.05
N MET A 98 2.12 -7.16 9.91
CA MET A 98 2.71 -8.00 8.85
C MET A 98 3.94 -8.76 9.34
N VAL A 99 4.87 -8.08 10.03
CA VAL A 99 6.09 -8.71 10.56
C VAL A 99 5.78 -9.71 11.68
N ALA A 100 4.79 -9.42 12.54
CA ALA A 100 4.38 -10.34 13.60
C ALA A 100 3.70 -11.61 13.05
N GLU A 101 2.96 -11.50 11.95
CA GLU A 101 2.34 -12.65 11.28
C GLU A 101 3.37 -13.59 10.64
N GLU A 102 4.51 -13.07 10.15
CA GLU A 102 5.63 -13.87 9.64
C GLU A 102 6.35 -14.66 10.75
N GLU A 103 6.58 -14.06 11.93
CA GLU A 103 7.24 -14.71 13.08
C GLU A 103 6.44 -15.91 13.63
N VAL A 104 5.10 -15.87 13.55
CA VAL A 104 4.23 -16.98 13.98
C VAL A 104 4.30 -18.18 13.03
N VAL A 105 4.63 -17.94 11.74
CA VAL A 105 4.73 -18.99 10.72
C VAL A 105 6.13 -19.60 10.66
N GLY A 106 7.18 -18.81 10.92
CA GLY A 106 8.59 -19.25 10.93
C GLY A 106 9.06 -20.03 12.16
N GLY A 107 8.24 -20.14 13.21
CA GLY A 107 8.55 -20.83 14.46
C GLY A 107 8.37 -22.36 14.46
N ARG A 108 8.46 -23.04 13.31
CA ARG A 108 8.34 -24.51 13.19
C ARG A 108 9.46 -25.14 12.39
#